data_AF-A0AAW1XRB1-F1
#
_entry.id   AF-A0AAW1XRB1-F1
#
_cell.length_a   1.000
_cell.length_b   1.000
_cell.length_c   1.000
_cell.angle_alpha   90.00
_cell.angle_beta   90.00
_cell.angle_gamma   90.00
#
_symmetry.space_group_name_H-M   'P 1'
#
loop_
_entity.id
_entity.type
_entity.pdbx_description
1 polymer ?
#
loop_
_entity_poly.entity_id
_entity_poly.type
_entity_poly.pdbx_seq_one_letter_code
_entity_poly.pdbx_strand_id
1 'polypeptide(L)'
;MALSFSSTTAITCSKLHDNSSLQFTSSSIHKRNPNAVYVRCESTESELPANVKKSKLEIGSPVIVVEAPRMIKTAASVPCLRVNTGLVKPGDVGRIVSRKPKDVWAVRLLIGTYLIDGKYFKPLELDP
;
A
#
# COMPACT_ATOMS: atom_id res chain seq x y z
N MET A 1 -30.41 -23.19 -41.63
CA MET A 1 -31.41 -22.53 -40.77
C MET A 1 -30.79 -22.35 -39.40
N ALA A 2 -30.71 -21.11 -38.92
CA ALA A 2 -30.10 -20.73 -37.65
C ALA A 2 -31.20 -20.35 -36.65
N LEU A 3 -31.00 -20.61 -35.35
CA LEU A 3 -31.57 -19.83 -34.25
C LEU A 3 -30.61 -19.82 -33.04
N SER A 4 -30.01 -18.66 -32.82
CA SER A 4 -29.31 -18.23 -31.61
C SER A 4 -30.31 -17.74 -30.56
N PHE A 5 -30.07 -17.99 -29.28
CA PHE A 5 -30.74 -17.29 -28.18
C PHE A 5 -29.71 -16.62 -27.27
N SER A 6 -29.75 -15.28 -27.25
CA SER A 6 -29.03 -14.40 -26.35
C SER A 6 -29.86 -14.15 -25.09
N SER A 7 -29.24 -14.18 -23.91
CA SER A 7 -29.89 -13.77 -22.65
C SER A 7 -29.32 -12.43 -22.17
N THR A 8 -30.18 -11.42 -22.14
CA THR A 8 -29.94 -10.07 -21.60
C THR A 8 -30.59 -9.98 -20.22
N THR A 9 -29.89 -9.46 -19.21
CA THR A 9 -30.49 -9.07 -17.92
C THR A 9 -30.31 -7.57 -17.69
N ALA A 10 -31.41 -6.94 -17.26
CA ALA A 10 -31.61 -5.50 -17.25
C ALA A 10 -30.91 -4.79 -16.08
N ILE A 11 -30.50 -3.55 -16.36
CA ILE A 11 -29.92 -2.59 -15.42
C ILE A 11 -31.06 -1.77 -14.81
N THR A 12 -31.17 -1.73 -13.48
CA THR A 12 -32.01 -0.76 -12.77
C THR A 12 -31.13 0.31 -12.16
N CYS A 13 -31.24 1.53 -12.69
CA CYS A 13 -30.60 2.73 -12.18
C CYS A 13 -31.48 3.38 -11.11
N SER A 14 -30.90 3.77 -9.97
CA SER A 14 -31.46 4.82 -9.11
C SER A 14 -30.38 5.86 -8.82
N LYS A 15 -30.62 7.08 -9.30
CA LYS A 15 -29.87 8.30 -8.96
C LYS A 15 -30.26 8.74 -7.54
N LEU A 16 -29.29 9.13 -6.73
CA LEU A 16 -29.47 10.22 -5.77
C LEU A 16 -28.13 10.95 -5.60
N HIS A 17 -28.20 12.27 -5.73
CA HIS A 17 -27.12 13.24 -5.59
C HIS A 17 -26.84 13.59 -4.10
N ASP A 18 -25.67 14.21 -3.93
CA ASP A 18 -25.28 15.17 -2.88
C ASP A 18 -24.68 14.69 -1.55
N ASN A 19 -23.35 14.84 -1.51
CA ASN A 19 -22.56 15.71 -0.62
C ASN A 19 -22.56 15.56 0.91
N SER A 20 -21.31 15.57 1.40
CA SER A 20 -20.85 16.20 2.65
C SER A 20 -20.94 15.40 3.96
N SER A 21 -19.74 15.09 4.48
CA SER A 21 -19.28 15.41 5.83
C SER A 21 -20.22 15.14 7.01
N LEU A 22 -19.97 14.05 7.75
CA LEU A 22 -20.36 13.91 9.16
C LEU A 22 -19.21 13.15 9.84
N GLN A 23 -18.21 13.80 10.42
CA GLN A 23 -18.18 14.46 11.73
C GLN A 23 -18.88 13.67 12.86
N PHE A 24 -18.05 13.41 13.86
CA PHE A 24 -18.28 12.70 15.10
C PHE A 24 -19.49 13.21 15.90
N THR A 25 -20.13 12.33 16.67
CA THR A 25 -20.23 12.40 18.15
C THR A 25 -21.21 11.34 18.69
N SER A 26 -20.82 10.68 19.81
CA SER A 26 -21.62 10.31 21.00
C SER A 26 -23.14 10.09 20.81
N SER A 27 -23.83 9.06 21.29
CA SER A 27 -23.60 8.07 22.36
C SER A 27 -24.79 7.10 22.33
N SER A 28 -24.58 5.80 22.62
CA SER A 28 -25.67 4.90 23.03
C SER A 28 -25.13 3.63 23.68
N ILE A 29 -25.24 3.67 25.01
CA ILE A 29 -25.23 2.61 26.02
C ILE A 29 -25.22 1.17 25.47
N HIS A 30 -24.04 0.55 25.49
CA HIS A 30 -23.92 -0.91 25.56
C HIS A 30 -23.12 -1.30 26.79
N LYS A 31 -23.68 -2.29 27.49
CA LYS A 31 -23.34 -2.72 28.84
C LYS A 31 -21.83 -2.94 29.02
N ARG A 32 -21.28 -2.25 30.01
CA ARG A 32 -19.90 -2.34 30.49
C ARG A 32 -19.61 -3.77 30.94
N ASN A 33 -18.84 -4.54 30.18
CA ASN A 33 -18.12 -5.69 30.70
C ASN A 33 -16.76 -5.18 31.20
N PRO A 34 -16.40 -5.34 32.49
CA PRO A 34 -15.17 -4.77 33.03
C PRO A 34 -13.87 -5.45 32.57
N ASN A 35 -13.92 -6.49 31.73
CA ASN A 35 -12.76 -7.28 31.31
C ASN A 35 -12.37 -7.18 29.82
N ALA A 36 -12.70 -6.07 29.15
CA ALA A 36 -12.20 -5.84 27.78
C ALA A 36 -10.72 -5.41 27.81
N VAL A 37 -9.83 -6.40 27.77
CA VAL A 37 -8.38 -6.19 27.56
C VAL A 37 -8.18 -5.65 26.15
N TYR A 38 -7.90 -4.35 26.04
CA TYR A 38 -7.44 -3.76 24.80
C TYR A 38 -5.98 -4.15 24.58
N VAL A 39 -5.71 -4.95 23.55
CA VAL A 39 -4.35 -5.19 23.08
C VAL A 39 -3.94 -3.99 22.23
N ARG A 40 -3.13 -3.11 22.81
CA ARG A 40 -2.46 -2.03 22.08
C ARG A 40 -1.20 -2.61 21.43
N CYS A 41 -1.27 -2.89 20.14
CA CYS A 41 -0.09 -3.26 19.36
C CYS A 41 0.77 -2.01 19.16
N GLU A 42 1.71 -1.80 20.07
CA GLU A 42 2.77 -0.82 19.92
C GLU A 42 3.99 -1.51 19.32
N SER A 43 4.28 -1.21 18.05
CA SER A 43 5.51 -1.67 17.40
C SER A 43 6.64 -0.72 17.80
N THR A 44 7.34 -1.04 18.89
CA THR A 44 8.62 -0.40 19.21
C THR A 44 9.66 -0.92 18.23
N GLU A 45 9.99 -0.11 17.22
CA GLU A 45 11.05 -0.38 16.26
C GLU A 45 12.39 -0.17 17.01
N SER A 46 13.08 -1.27 17.31
CA SER A 46 14.34 -1.30 18.07
C SER A 46 15.41 -0.40 17.48
N GLU A 47 16.06 0.35 18.36
CA GLU A 47 17.13 1.29 18.05
C GLU A 47 18.38 0.60 17.49
N LEU A 48 18.94 1.18 16.42
CA LEU A 48 20.35 1.03 16.07
C LEU A 48 20.95 2.40 15.72
N PRO A 49 22.21 2.65 16.10
CA PRO A 49 22.82 3.97 16.10
C PRO A 49 23.39 4.36 14.71
N ALA A 50 23.77 5.64 14.62
CA ALA A 50 24.43 6.34 13.51
C ALA A 50 23.52 7.06 12.50
N ASN A 51 23.14 8.29 12.91
CA ASN A 51 23.23 9.54 12.14
C ASN A 51 23.25 9.42 10.61
N VAL A 52 22.09 9.11 10.04
CA VAL A 52 21.64 9.68 8.78
C VAL A 52 20.23 10.15 9.09
N LYS A 53 19.83 11.34 8.62
CA LYS A 53 18.43 11.78 8.64
C LYS A 53 17.62 10.79 7.79
N LYS A 54 17.36 9.59 8.31
CA LYS A 54 16.42 8.64 7.71
C LYS A 54 15.07 9.29 7.96
N SER A 55 14.63 10.12 7.02
CA SER A 55 13.25 10.58 7.03
C SER A 55 12.39 9.33 7.14
N LYS A 56 11.58 9.31 8.20
CA LYS A 56 10.78 8.15 8.55
C LYS A 56 9.89 7.86 7.35
N LEU A 57 10.19 6.75 6.66
CA LEU A 57 9.41 6.33 5.51
C LEU A 57 8.03 5.89 6.00
N GLU A 58 6.99 6.50 5.45
CA GLU A 58 5.61 6.21 5.80
C GLU A 58 4.82 5.81 4.55
N ILE A 59 3.61 5.30 4.76
CA ILE A 59 2.72 4.99 3.64
C ILE A 59 2.39 6.30 2.92
N GLY A 60 2.50 6.29 1.58
CA GLY A 60 2.32 7.47 0.74
C GLY A 60 3.60 8.28 0.49
N SER A 61 4.68 8.06 1.25
CA SER A 61 5.94 8.79 1.02
C SER A 61 6.48 8.54 -0.39
N PRO A 62 6.97 9.58 -1.09
CA PRO A 62 7.62 9.43 -2.37
C PRO A 62 9.02 8.83 -2.18
N VAL A 63 9.38 7.88 -3.03
CA VAL A 63 10.65 7.15 -2.98
C VAL A 63 11.27 7.04 -4.36
N ILE A 64 12.59 6.93 -4.38
CA ILE A 64 13.37 6.67 -5.59
C ILE A 64 14.20 5.40 -5.41
N VAL A 65 14.17 4.53 -6.42
CA VAL A 65 14.97 3.30 -6.46
C VAL A 65 16.43 3.69 -6.67
N VAL A 66 17.31 3.24 -5.77
CA VAL A 66 18.75 3.52 -5.81
C VAL A 66 19.49 2.42 -6.58
N GLU A 67 19.07 1.17 -6.43
CA GLU A 67 19.68 0.01 -7.07
C GLU A 67 18.57 -0.95 -7.52
N ALA A 68 18.74 -1.56 -8.70
CA ALA A 68 17.81 -2.57 -9.20
C ALA A 68 17.94 -3.88 -8.41
N PRO A 69 16.88 -4.37 -7.76
CA PRO A 69 16.90 -5.69 -7.13
C PRO A 69 17.13 -6.78 -8.17
N ARG A 70 17.91 -7.83 -7.85
CA ARG A 70 18.11 -8.98 -8.76
C ARG A 70 16.82 -9.77 -9.02
N MET A 71 15.99 -9.89 -8.00
CA MET A 71 14.71 -10.59 -8.04
C MET A 71 13.64 -9.72 -7.40
N ILE A 72 12.41 -9.78 -7.92
CA ILE A 72 11.31 -8.96 -7.44
C ILE A 72 10.00 -9.76 -7.39
N LYS A 73 9.17 -9.48 -6.38
CA LYS A 73 7.81 -10.04 -6.30
C LYS A 73 6.80 -9.03 -6.78
N THR A 74 5.86 -9.48 -7.62
CA THR A 74 4.72 -8.65 -8.03
C THR A 74 3.61 -8.74 -6.99
N ALA A 75 2.94 -7.62 -6.73
CA ALA A 75 1.80 -7.57 -5.81
C ALA A 75 0.47 -7.98 -6.50
N ALA A 76 0.50 -8.93 -7.44
CA ALA A 76 -0.69 -9.49 -8.07
C ALA A 76 -1.41 -10.47 -7.11
N SER A 77 -2.64 -10.89 -7.46
CA SER A 77 -3.42 -11.85 -6.65
C SER A 77 -2.65 -13.14 -6.35
N VAL A 78 -1.77 -13.56 -7.26
CA VAL A 78 -0.79 -14.63 -7.04
C VAL A 78 0.60 -14.01 -7.12
N PRO A 79 1.28 -13.79 -5.99
CA PRO A 79 2.63 -13.23 -5.98
C PRO A 79 3.63 -14.21 -6.58
N CYS A 80 4.23 -13.85 -7.71
CA CYS A 80 5.34 -14.60 -8.30
C CYS A 80 6.65 -13.83 -8.12
N LEU A 81 7.69 -14.55 -7.69
CA LEU A 81 9.05 -14.06 -7.65
C LEU A 81 9.65 -14.23 -9.04
N ARG A 82 10.15 -13.15 -9.63
CA ARG A 82 10.72 -13.14 -10.99
C ARG A 82 12.07 -12.44 -10.99
N VAL A 83 12.94 -12.80 -11.93
CA VAL A 83 14.17 -12.05 -12.18
C VAL A 83 13.79 -10.66 -12.67
N ASN A 84 14.48 -9.64 -12.15
CA ASN A 84 14.27 -8.28 -12.61
C ASN A 84 14.95 -8.07 -13.96
N THR A 85 14.25 -8.38 -15.04
CA THR A 85 14.70 -8.15 -16.42
C THR A 85 14.38 -6.71 -16.86
N GLY A 86 14.83 -5.74 -16.06
CA GLY A 86 14.62 -4.31 -16.32
C GLY A 86 13.22 -3.78 -16.00
N LEU A 87 12.46 -4.50 -15.16
CA LEU A 87 11.14 -4.07 -14.68
C LEU A 87 11.23 -2.93 -13.66
N VAL A 88 12.30 -2.93 -12.87
CA VAL A 88 12.62 -1.88 -11.91
C VAL A 88 14.06 -1.48 -12.12
N LYS A 89 14.28 -0.20 -12.39
CA LYS A 89 15.58 0.38 -12.69
C LYS A 89 15.98 1.38 -11.61
N PRO A 90 17.30 1.60 -11.41
CA PRO A 90 17.76 2.74 -10.62
C PRO A 90 17.21 4.04 -11.23
N GLY A 91 16.76 4.95 -10.37
CA GLY A 91 16.11 6.20 -10.77
C GLY A 91 14.59 6.11 -10.91
N ASP A 92 14.00 4.91 -10.88
CA ASP A 92 12.55 4.78 -10.90
C ASP A 92 11.95 5.41 -9.64
N VAL A 93 10.97 6.28 -9.84
CA VAL A 93 10.25 6.97 -8.76
C VAL A 93 8.92 6.27 -8.50
N GLY A 94 8.57 6.15 -7.24
CA GLY A 94 7.31 5.55 -6.81
C GLY A 94 6.79 6.12 -5.50
N ARG A 95 5.74 5.47 -5.00
CA ARG A 95 5.17 5.75 -3.68
C ARG A 95 5.00 4.47 -2.87
N ILE A 96 5.17 4.59 -1.56
CA ILE A 96 4.94 3.48 -0.64
C ILE A 96 3.43 3.22 -0.53
N VAL A 97 3.02 1.97 -0.76
CA VAL A 97 1.63 1.51 -0.64
C VAL A 97 1.39 0.86 0.72
N SER A 98 2.32 0.03 1.20
CA SER A 98 2.18 -0.66 2.49
C SER A 98 3.52 -1.16 3.01
N ARG A 99 3.68 -1.18 4.34
CA ARG A 99 4.77 -1.89 5.02
C ARG A 99 4.53 -3.40 5.05
N LYS A 100 5.58 -4.18 4.84
CA LYS A 100 5.62 -5.63 5.06
C LYS A 100 6.69 -5.95 6.11
N PRO A 101 6.63 -7.14 6.74
CA PRO A 101 7.68 -7.58 7.65
C PRO A 101 9.05 -7.63 6.97
N LYS A 102 10.12 -7.63 7.78
CA LYS A 102 11.52 -7.75 7.33
C LYS A 102 11.98 -6.63 6.40
N ASP A 103 11.54 -5.39 6.65
CA ASP A 103 11.90 -4.21 5.87
C ASP A 103 11.58 -4.36 4.37
N VAL A 104 10.52 -5.12 4.06
CA VAL A 104 9.98 -5.25 2.71
C VAL A 104 8.83 -4.26 2.56
N TRP A 105 8.72 -3.63 1.40
CA TRP A 105 7.75 -2.58 1.15
C TRP A 105 7.02 -2.82 -0.16
N ALA A 106 5.71 -2.62 -0.16
CA ALA A 106 4.98 -2.53 -1.42
C ALA A 106 5.16 -1.12 -1.98
N VAL A 107 5.82 -1.00 -3.13
CA VAL A 107 6.06 0.27 -3.81
C VAL A 107 5.29 0.28 -5.12
N ARG A 108 4.49 1.33 -5.33
CA ARG A 108 3.81 1.60 -6.61
C ARG A 108 4.77 2.39 -7.50
N LEU A 109 5.25 1.73 -8.54
CA LEU A 109 6.00 2.30 -9.65
C LEU A 109 5.06 2.50 -10.85
N LEU A 110 5.56 3.15 -11.90
CA LEU A 110 4.81 3.36 -13.14
C LEU A 110 4.33 2.04 -13.77
N ILE A 111 5.18 1.02 -13.75
CA ILE A 111 4.92 -0.30 -14.37
C ILE A 111 3.99 -1.16 -13.51
N GLY A 112 3.91 -0.90 -12.20
CA GLY A 112 3.06 -1.67 -11.30
C GLY A 112 3.47 -1.58 -9.84
N THR A 113 2.85 -2.42 -9.01
CA THR A 113 3.18 -2.53 -7.58
C THR A 113 4.07 -3.74 -7.33
N TYR A 114 5.20 -3.51 -6.66
CA TYR A 114 6.20 -4.53 -6.37
C TYR A 114 6.58 -4.56 -4.90
N LEU A 115 7.03 -5.71 -4.42
CA LEU A 115 7.65 -5.83 -3.11
C LEU A 115 9.16 -5.62 -3.24
N ILE A 116 9.67 -4.58 -2.59
CA ILE A 116 11.05 -4.12 -2.66
C ILE A 116 11.58 -3.98 -1.23
N ASP A 117 12.80 -4.47 -0.97
CA ASP A 117 13.46 -4.28 0.32
C ASP A 117 13.87 -2.81 0.51
N GLY A 118 13.85 -2.32 1.76
CA GLY A 118 14.20 -0.94 2.13
C GLY A 118 15.61 -0.50 1.70
N LYS A 119 16.52 -1.45 1.43
CA LYS A 119 17.88 -1.17 0.94
C LYS A 119 17.94 -0.70 -0.52
N TYR A 120 16.93 -0.99 -1.33
CA TYR A 120 16.96 -0.68 -2.77
C TYR A 120 16.35 0.67 -3.12
N PHE A 121 15.79 1.39 -2.14
CA PHE A 121 15.18 2.69 -2.38
C PHE A 121 15.48 3.66 -1.23
N LYS A 122 15.30 4.94 -1.50
CA LYS A 122 15.43 6.00 -0.50
C LYS A 122 14.26 7.00 -0.63
N PRO A 123 13.97 7.77 0.42
CA PRO A 123 13.04 8.90 0.33
C PRO A 123 13.41 9.82 -0.84
N LEU A 124 12.42 10.28 -1.59
CA LEU A 124 12.62 11.31 -2.59
C LEU A 124 12.64 12.67 -1.88
N GLU A 125 13.80 13.30 -1.86
CA GLU A 125 13.96 14.69 -1.39
C GLU A 125 13.59 15.62 -2.55
N LEU A 126 12.57 16.44 -2.35
CA LEU A 126 12.22 17.52 -3.26
C LEU A 126 12.71 18.80 -2.59
N ASP A 127 13.64 19.49 -3.24
CA ASP A 127 13.99 20.85 -2.84
C ASP A 127 12.76 21.75 -3.10
N PRO A 128 12.29 22.51 -2.10
CA PRO A 128 11.12 23.37 -2.22
C PRO A 128 11.32 24.59 -3.12
#